data_AF-A6GC92-F1
#
_entry.id   AF-A6GC92-F1
#
_cell.length_a   1.000
_cell.length_b   1.000
_cell.length_c   1.000
_cell.angle_alpha   90.00
_cell.angle_beta   90.00
_cell.angle_gamma   90.00
#
_symmetry.space_group_name_H-M   'P 1'
#
loop_
_entity.id
_entity.type
_entity.pdbx_description
1 polymer ?
#
loop_
_entity_poly.entity_id
_entity_poly.type
_entity_poly.pdbx_seq_one_letter_code
_entity_poly.pdbx_strand_id
1 'polypeptide(L)'
;MPARKTLRIVALGVGVVLLGLGAAAWSLWPEVEEIPEELEAIEAEVSIPNLELPAQGPMEAVRLGDLQGKKVVLLIEGRESMSGGEGKLIHRAMHRWQMPEDVVVYSVGDAPAGAVVMRSKIEREFVGPMRAEMRWPIYIDYGGALTTAFNLPKGHLGLVVLDEQGEVAMRHAGDLDEAALAELGTLLGAKEPEPGPPAPAFSVGGLDDAGCRERDCVLVFLDRKVARSEIPGLEDGGFEGDMQESFEQIAKPSVRLARLLTADWGPDERAKIGGVVIGEADGWEVEGWPLVAPDAEGAAEARAAFEVGEEAGMVVLADGGRVSMAERGLIPFWKMMLAADILGVEPKEYGEGKGKGEDEGD
;
A
#
# COMPACT_ATOMS: atom_id res chain seq x y z
N MET A 1 -27.21 26.90 22.23
CA MET A 1 -26.39 27.26 21.05
C MET A 1 -25.02 27.94 21.34
N PRO A 2 -24.34 27.72 22.49
CA PRO A 2 -22.89 28.04 22.60
C PRO A 2 -21.97 26.81 22.49
N ALA A 3 -22.47 25.59 22.75
CA ALA A 3 -21.65 24.37 22.77
C ALA A 3 -21.07 23.93 21.41
N ARG A 4 -21.74 24.24 20.28
CA ARG A 4 -21.29 23.88 18.92
C ARG A 4 -20.07 24.69 18.44
N LYS A 5 -19.85 25.91 18.96
CA LYS A 5 -18.68 26.73 18.61
C LYS A 5 -17.43 26.33 19.40
N THR A 6 -17.60 25.94 20.66
CA THR A 6 -16.49 25.48 21.51
C THR A 6 -15.96 24.12 21.07
N LEU A 7 -16.82 23.21 20.62
CA LEU A 7 -16.40 21.91 20.07
C LEU A 7 -15.59 22.06 18.77
N ARG A 8 -15.95 22.99 17.88
CA ARG A 8 -15.21 23.26 16.62
C ARG A 8 -13.80 23.79 16.87
N ILE A 9 -13.60 24.64 17.89
CA ILE A 9 -12.29 25.20 18.22
C ILE A 9 -11.39 24.16 18.92
N VAL A 10 -11.97 23.27 19.73
CA VAL A 10 -11.22 22.17 20.36
C VAL A 10 -10.90 21.06 19.34
N ALA A 11 -11.79 20.74 18.40
CA ALA A 11 -11.53 19.80 17.31
C ALA A 11 -10.47 20.33 16.32
N LEU A 12 -10.46 21.63 16.02
CA LEU A 12 -9.37 22.28 15.28
C LEU A 12 -8.05 22.27 16.06
N GLY A 13 -8.09 22.47 17.39
CA GLY A 13 -6.91 22.40 18.25
C GLY A 13 -6.28 21.01 18.34
N VAL A 14 -7.09 19.94 18.36
CA VAL A 14 -6.62 18.55 18.42
C VAL A 14 -6.19 18.02 17.04
N GLY A 15 -6.87 18.43 15.97
CA GLY A 15 -6.45 18.16 14.59
C GLY A 15 -5.09 18.77 14.25
N VAL A 16 -4.77 19.95 14.79
CA VAL A 16 -3.44 20.59 14.67
C VAL A 16 -2.37 19.89 15.51
N VAL A 17 -2.73 19.25 16.63
CA VAL A 17 -1.77 18.51 17.47
C VAL A 17 -1.48 17.11 16.92
N LEU A 18 -2.43 16.44 16.25
CA LEU A 18 -2.22 15.13 15.61
C LEU A 18 -1.58 15.24 14.23
N LEU A 19 -1.98 16.24 13.41
CA LEU A 19 -1.15 16.66 12.28
C LEU A 19 0.20 17.16 12.77
N GLY A 20 0.29 17.77 13.96
CA GLY A 20 1.53 18.16 14.60
C GLY A 20 2.38 17.01 15.13
N LEU A 21 1.83 15.81 15.37
CA LEU A 21 2.57 14.63 15.86
C LEU A 21 3.03 13.73 14.72
N GLY A 22 2.20 13.58 13.68
CA GLY A 22 2.66 13.13 12.37
C GLY A 22 3.73 14.09 11.85
N ALA A 23 3.43 15.40 11.77
CA ALA A 23 4.38 16.43 11.36
C ALA A 23 5.61 16.56 12.26
N ALA A 24 5.55 16.26 13.57
CA ALA A 24 6.72 16.28 14.44
C ALA A 24 7.59 15.02 14.28
N ALA A 25 6.99 13.84 14.07
CA ALA A 25 7.74 12.67 13.64
C ALA A 25 8.35 12.90 12.24
N TRP A 26 7.60 13.54 11.34
CA TRP A 26 7.99 13.93 9.98
C TRP A 26 9.02 15.06 9.88
N SER A 27 8.99 16.04 10.79
CA SER A 27 10.00 17.11 10.86
C SER A 27 11.33 16.60 11.42
N LEU A 28 11.32 15.40 12.00
CA LEU A 28 12.54 14.72 12.42
C LEU A 28 13.15 13.93 11.26
N TRP A 29 12.36 13.45 10.28
CA TRP A 29 12.84 12.68 9.12
C TRP A 29 13.98 13.43 8.40
N PRO A 30 15.01 12.73 7.90
CA PRO A 30 16.19 13.39 7.33
C PRO A 30 15.81 14.37 6.23
N GLU A 31 16.60 15.42 6.09
CA GLU A 31 16.59 16.22 4.86
C GLU A 31 16.89 15.28 3.69
N VAL A 32 16.16 15.50 2.60
CA VAL A 32 16.31 14.73 1.37
C VAL A 32 17.60 15.19 0.70
N GLU A 33 18.57 14.29 0.60
CA GLU A 33 19.86 14.55 -0.06
C GLU A 33 19.69 14.43 -1.57
N GLU A 34 20.46 15.17 -2.37
CA GLU A 34 20.41 15.00 -3.82
C GLU A 34 20.94 13.60 -4.20
N ILE A 35 20.21 12.88 -5.07
CA ILE A 35 20.69 11.61 -5.62
C ILE A 35 21.88 11.90 -6.55
N PRO A 36 23.09 11.38 -6.26
CA PRO A 36 24.23 11.58 -7.13
C PRO A 36 24.08 10.77 -8.43
N GLU A 37 24.73 11.22 -9.51
CA GLU A 37 24.75 10.47 -10.79
C GLU A 37 25.35 9.07 -10.62
N GLU A 38 26.34 8.93 -9.73
CA GLU A 38 26.96 7.66 -9.37
C GLU A 38 27.07 7.54 -7.85
N LEU A 39 26.64 6.40 -7.30
CA LEU A 39 26.78 6.12 -5.87
C LEU A 39 28.24 5.84 -5.50
N GLU A 40 28.74 6.47 -4.44
CA GLU A 40 30.10 6.24 -3.94
C GLU A 40 30.33 4.77 -3.60
N ALA A 41 31.54 4.25 -3.86
CA ALA A 41 31.88 2.87 -3.52
C ALA A 41 31.69 2.63 -2.01
N ILE A 42 31.22 1.44 -1.64
CA ILE A 42 31.11 1.03 -0.24
C ILE A 42 32.53 0.98 0.36
N GLU A 43 32.69 1.55 1.56
CA GLU A 43 33.98 1.55 2.26
C GLU A 43 34.43 0.11 2.55
N ALA A 44 35.72 -0.19 2.33
CA ALA A 44 36.27 -1.54 2.46
C ALA A 44 36.18 -2.10 3.90
N GLU A 45 36.03 -1.21 4.88
CA GLU A 45 35.90 -1.52 6.30
C GLU A 45 34.47 -1.93 6.69
N VAL A 46 33.46 -1.68 5.85
CA VAL A 46 32.07 -2.09 6.09
C VAL A 46 31.97 -3.60 5.95
N SER A 47 31.66 -4.26 7.07
CA SER A 47 31.40 -5.70 7.07
C SER A 47 29.91 -5.97 6.86
N ILE A 48 29.50 -6.19 5.61
CA ILE A 48 28.11 -6.53 5.25
C ILE A 48 27.56 -7.71 6.08
N PRO A 49 28.30 -8.82 6.30
CA PRO A 49 27.82 -9.92 7.14
C PRO A 49 27.56 -9.55 8.61
N ASN A 50 28.09 -8.42 9.09
CA ASN A 50 27.89 -7.92 10.44
C ASN A 50 26.78 -6.86 10.54
N LEU A 51 26.20 -6.42 9.42
CA LEU A 51 25.04 -5.55 9.43
C LEU A 51 23.83 -6.31 9.98
N GLU A 52 23.00 -5.61 10.74
CA GLU A 52 21.86 -6.19 11.46
C GLU A 52 20.63 -5.30 11.30
N LEU A 53 19.49 -5.93 11.03
CA LEU A 53 18.17 -5.38 11.28
C LEU A 53 17.79 -5.74 12.72
N PRO A 54 17.84 -4.79 13.67
CA PRO A 54 17.69 -5.13 15.08
C PRO A 54 16.25 -5.59 15.38
N ALA A 55 16.10 -6.45 16.39
CA ALA A 55 14.79 -6.94 16.84
C ALA A 55 13.84 -5.78 17.16
N GLN A 56 12.63 -5.81 16.61
CA GLN A 56 11.64 -4.72 16.69
C GLN A 56 10.22 -5.28 16.80
N GLY A 57 9.53 -4.96 17.90
CA GLY A 57 8.21 -5.50 18.18
C GLY A 57 8.23 -7.04 18.21
N PRO A 58 7.41 -7.74 17.40
CA PRO A 58 7.43 -9.18 17.26
C PRO A 58 8.52 -9.71 16.31
N MET A 59 9.24 -8.84 15.60
CA MET A 59 10.28 -9.23 14.66
C MET A 59 11.58 -9.56 15.40
N GLU A 60 12.16 -10.72 15.09
CA GLU A 60 13.48 -11.11 15.59
C GLU A 60 14.58 -10.26 14.94
N ALA A 61 15.77 -10.23 15.56
CA ALA A 61 16.93 -9.60 14.93
C ALA A 61 17.36 -10.44 13.71
N VAL A 62 17.77 -9.77 12.64
CA VAL A 62 18.28 -10.42 11.43
C VAL A 62 19.67 -9.87 11.14
N ARG A 63 20.67 -10.72 11.26
CA ARG A 63 22.03 -10.42 10.80
C ARG A 63 22.17 -10.87 9.35
N LEU A 64 22.70 -10.01 8.47
CA LEU A 64 22.77 -10.31 7.04
C LEU A 64 23.68 -11.52 6.75
N GLY A 65 24.74 -11.73 7.54
CA GLY A 65 25.60 -12.91 7.42
C GLY A 65 24.89 -14.25 7.71
N ASP A 66 23.80 -14.24 8.48
CA ASP A 66 23.03 -15.45 8.78
C ASP A 66 22.12 -15.85 7.59
N LEU A 67 22.00 -14.98 6.58
CA LEU A 67 21.23 -15.20 5.36
C LEU A 67 22.08 -15.74 4.19
N GLN A 68 23.36 -16.06 4.40
CA GLN A 68 24.21 -16.67 3.37
C GLN A 68 23.55 -17.93 2.79
N GLY A 69 23.69 -18.08 1.46
CA GLY A 69 22.99 -19.09 0.67
C GLY A 69 21.61 -18.65 0.17
N LYS A 70 21.21 -17.39 0.42
CA LYS A 70 20.00 -16.76 -0.11
C LYS A 70 20.33 -15.43 -0.76
N LYS A 71 19.50 -15.00 -1.71
CA LYS A 71 19.52 -13.61 -2.18
C LYS A 71 18.71 -12.76 -1.21
N VAL A 72 19.24 -11.60 -0.84
CA VAL A 72 18.61 -10.68 0.11
C VAL A 72 18.27 -9.39 -0.60
N VAL A 73 17.02 -8.93 -0.51
CA VAL A 73 16.60 -7.62 -0.99
C VAL A 73 16.27 -6.73 0.19
N LEU A 74 16.91 -5.59 0.26
CA LEU A 74 16.59 -4.51 1.19
C LEU A 74 15.97 -3.37 0.39
N LEU A 75 14.69 -3.09 0.66
CA LEU A 75 13.99 -1.89 0.20
C LEU A 75 14.01 -0.87 1.34
N ILE A 76 14.90 0.10 1.25
CA ILE A 76 15.09 1.15 2.25
C ILE A 76 14.15 2.31 1.90
N GLU A 77 13.13 2.52 2.72
CA GLU A 77 12.07 3.51 2.50
C GLU A 77 12.43 4.85 3.13
N GLY A 78 12.61 5.85 2.26
CA GLY A 78 12.85 7.23 2.64
C GLY A 78 11.57 8.08 2.64
N ARG A 79 11.74 9.38 2.84
CA ARG A 79 10.63 10.35 2.80
C ARG A 79 10.00 10.43 1.41
N GLU A 80 10.80 10.46 0.35
CA GLU A 80 10.32 10.57 -1.03
C GLU A 80 9.63 9.29 -1.50
N SER A 81 10.07 8.10 -1.08
CA SER A 81 9.36 6.85 -1.40
C SER A 81 8.02 6.72 -0.68
N MET A 82 7.94 7.20 0.57
CA MET A 82 6.69 7.16 1.34
C MET A 82 5.67 8.24 0.96
N SER A 83 6.10 9.37 0.38
CA SER A 83 5.23 10.54 0.17
C SER A 83 5.31 11.22 -1.19
N GLY A 84 6.42 11.09 -1.92
CA GLY A 84 6.68 11.70 -3.22
C GLY A 84 6.40 10.79 -4.41
N GLY A 85 6.02 9.53 -4.16
CA GLY A 85 5.70 8.57 -5.22
C GLY A 85 6.92 7.94 -5.90
N GLU A 86 8.13 8.21 -5.41
CA GLU A 86 9.33 7.50 -5.80
C GLU A 86 9.21 6.00 -5.45
N GLY A 87 9.73 5.12 -6.29
CA GLY A 87 9.68 3.68 -6.07
C GLY A 87 8.39 3.01 -6.53
N LYS A 88 7.43 3.74 -7.10
CA LYS A 88 6.13 3.17 -7.54
C LYS A 88 6.31 1.95 -8.45
N LEU A 89 7.18 2.03 -9.45
CA LEU A 89 7.38 0.95 -10.43
C LEU A 89 7.96 -0.32 -9.79
N ILE A 90 9.00 -0.17 -8.96
CA ILE A 90 9.60 -1.31 -8.26
C ILE A 90 8.63 -1.92 -7.25
N HIS A 91 7.87 -1.12 -6.50
CA HIS A 91 6.85 -1.64 -5.59
C HIS A 91 5.77 -2.42 -6.33
N ARG A 92 5.25 -1.90 -7.45
CA ARG A 92 4.25 -2.59 -8.28
C ARG A 92 4.78 -3.93 -8.77
N ALA A 93 5.95 -3.90 -9.40
CA ALA A 93 6.59 -5.11 -9.92
C ALA A 93 6.85 -6.13 -8.81
N MET A 94 7.45 -5.71 -7.71
CA MET A 94 7.76 -6.61 -6.61
C MET A 94 6.50 -7.10 -5.89
N HIS A 95 5.39 -6.36 -5.81
CA HIS A 95 4.11 -6.84 -5.28
C HIS A 95 3.41 -7.85 -6.21
N ARG A 96 3.70 -7.80 -7.51
CA ARG A 96 3.16 -8.73 -8.51
C ARG A 96 4.01 -10.00 -8.64
N TRP A 97 5.33 -9.87 -8.60
CA TRP A 97 6.24 -10.96 -8.85
C TRP A 97 6.10 -12.14 -7.88
N GLN A 98 6.25 -13.33 -8.43
CA GLN A 98 6.52 -14.56 -7.71
C GLN A 98 8.03 -14.65 -7.48
N MET A 99 8.42 -14.56 -6.22
CA MET A 99 9.82 -14.69 -5.80
C MET A 99 10.17 -16.17 -5.58
N PRO A 100 11.36 -16.63 -6.01
CA PRO A 100 11.89 -17.93 -5.60
C PRO A 100 12.02 -18.06 -4.07
N GLU A 101 12.00 -19.30 -3.56
CA GLU A 101 12.06 -19.58 -2.11
C GLU A 101 13.40 -19.17 -1.45
N ASP A 102 14.46 -19.04 -2.25
CA ASP A 102 15.80 -18.60 -1.86
C ASP A 102 15.98 -17.08 -1.89
N VAL A 103 14.93 -16.31 -2.23
CA VAL A 103 14.93 -14.85 -2.15
C VAL A 103 14.20 -14.40 -0.88
N VAL A 104 14.86 -13.58 -0.06
CA VAL A 104 14.25 -12.92 1.10
C VAL A 104 14.22 -11.42 0.90
N VAL A 105 13.10 -10.78 1.25
CA VAL A 105 12.89 -9.35 1.06
C VAL A 105 12.54 -8.72 2.40
N TYR A 106 13.14 -7.57 2.69
CA TYR A 106 12.84 -6.74 3.84
C TYR A 106 12.57 -5.31 3.40
N SER A 107 11.49 -4.74 3.91
CA SER A 107 11.28 -3.29 3.89
C SER A 107 11.94 -2.67 5.11
N VAL A 108 12.61 -1.53 4.93
CA VAL A 108 13.40 -0.88 5.98
C VAL A 108 13.07 0.60 5.96
N GLY A 109 12.28 1.10 6.91
CA GLY A 109 12.07 2.53 7.05
C GLY A 109 13.35 3.22 7.51
N ASP A 110 13.90 4.14 6.72
CA ASP A 110 15.02 4.99 7.11
C ASP A 110 14.51 6.03 8.10
N ALA A 111 15.00 6.00 9.34
CA ALA A 111 14.60 6.94 10.37
C ALA A 111 15.83 7.65 10.96
N PRO A 112 15.70 8.93 11.33
CA PRO A 112 16.81 9.66 11.95
C PRO A 112 17.17 9.06 13.30
N ALA A 113 18.44 9.19 13.69
CA ALA A 113 18.92 8.71 14.99
C ALA A 113 18.10 9.27 16.17
N GLY A 114 17.65 10.54 16.07
CA GLY A 114 16.80 11.18 17.07
C GLY A 114 15.44 10.50 17.27
N ALA A 115 14.92 9.78 16.27
CA ALA A 115 13.63 9.08 16.37
C ALA A 115 13.69 7.86 17.30
N VAL A 116 14.88 7.37 17.66
CA VAL A 116 15.06 6.23 18.58
C VAL A 116 14.42 6.50 19.95
N VAL A 117 14.36 7.76 20.39
CA VAL A 117 13.72 8.15 21.67
C VAL A 117 12.20 7.91 21.65
N MET A 118 11.62 7.88 20.46
CA MET A 118 10.20 7.62 20.22
C MET A 118 9.95 6.19 19.71
N ARG A 119 10.96 5.31 19.70
CA ARG A 119 10.87 3.95 19.16
C ARG A 119 9.64 3.19 19.64
N SER A 120 9.34 3.20 20.94
CA SER A 120 8.17 2.49 21.48
C SER A 120 6.84 3.04 20.97
N LYS A 121 6.78 4.35 20.68
CA LYS A 121 5.60 5.00 20.12
C LYS A 121 5.47 4.70 18.62
N ILE A 122 6.56 4.84 17.87
CA ILE A 122 6.62 4.52 16.43
C ILE A 122 6.22 3.06 16.21
N GLU A 123 6.78 2.15 17.02
CA GLU A 123 6.47 0.73 16.99
C GLU A 123 4.99 0.45 17.25
N ARG A 124 4.41 1.04 18.31
CA ARG A 124 3.02 0.77 18.70
C ARG A 124 1.99 1.41 17.76
N GLU A 125 2.23 2.65 17.34
CA GLU A 125 1.22 3.48 16.68
C GLU A 125 1.36 3.50 15.16
N PHE A 126 2.52 3.13 14.60
CA PHE A 126 2.78 3.20 13.17
C PHE A 126 3.22 1.86 12.58
N VAL A 127 4.39 1.36 12.98
CA VAL A 127 5.00 0.16 12.36
C VAL A 127 4.21 -1.10 12.67
N GLY A 128 3.78 -1.27 13.93
CA GLY A 128 3.01 -2.42 14.39
C GLY A 128 1.76 -2.68 13.54
N PRO A 129 0.86 -1.69 13.40
CA PRO A 129 -0.28 -1.78 12.49
C PRO A 129 0.11 -2.04 11.03
N MET A 130 1.16 -1.40 10.51
CA MET A 130 1.61 -1.58 9.13
C MET A 130 2.08 -3.00 8.80
N ARG A 131 2.63 -3.76 9.76
CA ARG A 131 3.14 -5.12 9.46
C ARG A 131 2.10 -6.06 8.87
N ALA A 132 0.83 -5.93 9.26
CA ALA A 132 -0.26 -6.72 8.71
C ALA A 132 -0.69 -6.25 7.30
N GLU A 133 -0.31 -5.03 6.93
CA GLU A 133 -0.70 -4.36 5.68
C GLU A 133 0.39 -4.43 4.59
N MET A 134 1.60 -4.90 4.94
CA MET A 134 2.75 -5.02 4.06
C MET A 134 2.90 -6.45 3.53
N ARG A 135 3.47 -6.59 2.32
CA ARG A 135 3.80 -7.91 1.76
C ARG A 135 5.00 -8.55 2.46
N TRP A 136 5.98 -7.73 2.83
CA TRP A 136 7.23 -8.19 3.45
C TRP A 136 7.40 -7.62 4.85
N PRO A 137 8.22 -8.26 5.70
CA PRO A 137 8.53 -7.73 7.01
C PRO A 137 9.16 -6.35 6.92
N ILE A 138 8.71 -5.45 7.79
CA ILE A 138 9.24 -4.08 7.92
C ILE A 138 10.03 -3.90 9.21
N TYR A 139 11.23 -3.34 9.06
CA TYR A 139 12.11 -2.87 10.13
C TYR A 139 12.29 -1.35 10.02
N ILE A 140 12.72 -0.71 11.09
CA ILE A 140 13.16 0.69 11.07
C ILE A 140 14.67 0.75 11.35
N ASP A 141 15.40 1.44 10.47
CA ASP A 141 16.82 1.72 10.64
C ASP A 141 17.00 3.07 11.36
N TYR A 142 16.97 3.03 12.69
CA TYR A 142 17.16 4.22 13.51
C TYR A 142 18.62 4.71 13.45
N GLY A 143 18.83 5.81 12.74
CA GLY A 143 20.15 6.41 12.54
C GLY A 143 20.79 6.09 11.21
N GLY A 144 20.11 5.35 10.32
CA GLY A 144 20.57 5.09 8.96
C GLY A 144 21.86 4.29 8.90
N ALA A 145 22.00 3.24 9.73
CA ALA A 145 23.18 2.39 9.73
C ALA A 145 23.35 1.65 8.39
N LEU A 146 22.25 1.16 7.80
CA LEU A 146 22.23 0.55 6.48
C LEU A 146 22.40 1.59 5.38
N THR A 147 21.67 2.71 5.47
CA THR A 147 21.81 3.83 4.52
C THR A 147 23.26 4.30 4.44
N THR A 148 23.95 4.42 5.59
CA THR A 148 25.37 4.77 5.68
C THR A 148 26.26 3.64 5.18
N ALA A 149 26.07 2.40 5.64
CA ALA A 149 26.90 1.26 5.23
C ALA A 149 26.88 1.02 3.72
N PHE A 150 25.76 1.30 3.07
CA PHE A 150 25.61 1.16 1.62
C PHE A 150 25.80 2.47 0.87
N ASN A 151 26.23 3.57 1.50
CA ASN A 151 26.40 4.89 0.87
C ASN A 151 25.19 5.30 0.00
N LEU A 152 23.99 5.21 0.57
CA LEU A 152 22.74 5.62 -0.07
C LEU A 152 22.37 7.06 0.36
N PRO A 153 21.82 7.89 -0.55
CA PRO A 153 21.36 9.23 -0.21
C PRO A 153 20.15 9.14 0.73
N LYS A 154 20.13 9.97 1.77
CA LYS A 154 19.04 9.96 2.74
C LYS A 154 17.74 10.48 2.15
N GLY A 155 16.64 9.92 2.66
CA GLY A 155 15.30 10.39 2.30
C GLY A 155 14.75 9.82 0.98
N HIS A 156 15.54 9.05 0.23
CA HIS A 156 15.12 8.37 -0.99
C HIS A 156 14.87 6.88 -0.78
N LEU A 157 14.21 6.23 -1.75
CA LEU A 157 14.21 4.80 -1.89
C LEU A 157 15.65 4.31 -2.09
N GLY A 158 16.12 3.41 -1.25
CA GLY A 158 17.32 2.63 -1.48
C GLY A 158 16.97 1.20 -1.84
N LEU A 159 17.61 0.66 -2.88
CA LEU A 159 17.56 -0.77 -3.20
C LEU A 159 18.95 -1.36 -3.00
N VAL A 160 19.04 -2.44 -2.22
CA VAL A 160 20.24 -3.27 -2.14
C VAL A 160 19.85 -4.72 -2.35
N VAL A 161 20.52 -5.38 -3.29
CA VAL A 161 20.43 -6.83 -3.50
C VAL A 161 21.77 -7.46 -3.13
N LEU A 162 21.74 -8.37 -2.17
CA LEU A 162 22.86 -9.25 -1.86
C LEU A 162 22.68 -10.58 -2.58
N ASP A 163 23.76 -11.11 -3.15
CA ASP A 163 23.79 -12.47 -3.68
C ASP A 163 23.87 -13.52 -2.56
N GLU A 164 23.93 -14.79 -2.97
CA GLU A 164 24.02 -15.94 -2.06
C GLU A 164 25.32 -15.96 -1.23
N GLN A 165 26.35 -15.22 -1.64
CA GLN A 165 27.60 -15.08 -0.88
C GLN A 165 27.52 -13.95 0.15
N GLY A 166 26.47 -13.12 0.08
CA GLY A 166 26.29 -11.93 0.91
C GLY A 166 26.99 -10.70 0.34
N GLU A 167 27.41 -10.74 -0.92
CA GLU A 167 28.04 -9.63 -1.63
C GLU A 167 26.98 -8.78 -2.35
N VAL A 168 27.25 -7.48 -2.53
CA VAL A 168 26.31 -6.59 -3.24
C VAL A 168 26.28 -6.91 -4.73
N ALA A 169 25.16 -7.45 -5.19
CA ALA A 169 24.90 -7.74 -6.60
C ALA A 169 24.22 -6.56 -7.32
N MET A 170 23.41 -5.78 -6.61
CA MET A 170 22.79 -4.55 -7.13
C MET A 170 22.64 -3.53 -6.01
N ARG A 171 22.87 -2.26 -6.33
CA ARG A 171 22.63 -1.12 -5.43
C ARG A 171 22.10 0.05 -6.25
N HIS A 172 20.98 0.62 -5.83
CA HIS A 172 20.31 1.73 -6.52
C HIS A 172 19.69 2.72 -5.54
N ALA A 173 19.53 3.98 -5.95
CA ALA A 173 18.82 5.01 -5.22
C ALA A 173 17.78 5.70 -6.11
N GLY A 174 16.58 5.91 -5.58
CA GLY A 174 15.45 6.48 -6.29
C GLY A 174 14.74 5.51 -7.23
N ASP A 175 14.08 6.05 -8.25
CA ASP A 175 13.33 5.27 -9.22
C ASP A 175 14.21 4.37 -10.09
N LEU A 176 13.73 3.15 -10.35
CA LEU A 176 14.26 2.28 -11.39
C LEU A 176 13.56 2.58 -12.73
N ASP A 177 14.35 2.71 -13.78
CA ASP A 177 13.82 2.63 -15.14
C ASP A 177 13.45 1.18 -15.51
N GLU A 178 12.80 0.99 -16.66
CA GLU A 178 12.37 -0.35 -17.11
C GLU A 178 13.54 -1.33 -17.31
N ALA A 179 14.71 -0.83 -17.71
CA ALA A 179 15.88 -1.67 -17.96
C ALA A 179 16.47 -2.19 -16.65
N ALA A 180 16.65 -1.32 -15.67
CA ALA A 180 17.12 -1.66 -14.34
C ALA A 180 16.11 -2.55 -13.59
N LEU A 181 14.81 -2.33 -13.81
CA LEU A 181 13.76 -3.21 -13.28
C LEU A 181 13.81 -4.61 -13.89
N ALA A 182 14.07 -4.73 -15.20
CA ALA A 182 14.25 -6.02 -15.87
C ALA A 182 15.52 -6.75 -15.40
N GLU A 183 16.60 -6.01 -15.15
CA GLU A 183 17.83 -6.53 -14.54
C GLU A 183 17.55 -7.08 -13.13
N LEU A 184 16.86 -6.31 -12.29
CA LEU A 184 16.44 -6.74 -10.96
C LEU A 184 15.63 -8.04 -11.03
N GLY A 185 14.63 -8.11 -11.91
CA GLY A 185 13.82 -9.31 -12.09
C GLY A 185 14.67 -10.54 -12.47
N THR A 186 15.63 -10.35 -13.37
CA THR A 186 16.58 -11.41 -13.78
C THR A 186 17.49 -11.84 -12.64
N LEU A 187 18.06 -10.88 -11.90
CA LEU A 187 18.93 -11.12 -10.76
C LEU A 187 18.23 -11.94 -9.68
N LEU A 188 16.97 -11.60 -9.37
CA LEU A 188 16.16 -12.29 -8.39
C LEU A 188 15.59 -13.63 -8.90
N GLY A 189 15.58 -13.86 -10.22
CA GLY A 189 14.83 -14.97 -10.81
C GLY A 189 13.32 -14.82 -10.60
N ALA A 190 12.86 -13.58 -10.42
CA ALA A 190 11.46 -13.24 -10.21
C ALA A 190 10.67 -13.49 -11.50
N LYS A 191 9.42 -13.91 -11.34
CA LYS A 191 8.52 -14.17 -12.46
C LYS A 191 7.21 -13.44 -12.31
N GLU A 192 6.65 -13.04 -13.43
CA GLU A 192 5.24 -12.66 -13.47
C GLU A 192 4.37 -13.88 -13.10
N PRO A 193 3.25 -13.65 -12.38
CA PRO A 193 2.34 -14.74 -12.08
C PRO A 193 1.76 -15.31 -13.37
N GLU A 194 1.59 -16.63 -13.41
CA GLU A 194 0.86 -17.27 -14.49
C GLU A 194 -0.56 -16.69 -14.58
N PRO A 195 -1.11 -16.48 -15.79
CA PRO A 195 -2.46 -15.96 -15.94
C PRO A 195 -3.48 -16.78 -15.15
N GLY A 196 -4.40 -16.08 -14.49
CA GLY A 196 -5.45 -16.70 -13.70
C GLY A 196 -6.37 -17.62 -14.53
N PRO A 197 -7.17 -18.48 -13.87
CA PRO A 197 -8.18 -19.28 -14.56
C PRO A 197 -9.23 -18.34 -15.20
N PRO A 198 -9.91 -18.78 -16.28
CA PRO A 198 -11.08 -18.06 -16.78
C PRO A 198 -12.11 -17.85 -15.66
N ALA A 199 -12.80 -16.71 -15.66
CA ALA A 199 -13.89 -16.49 -14.72
C ALA A 199 -14.96 -17.60 -14.85
N PRO A 200 -15.52 -18.09 -13.73
CA PRO A 200 -16.74 -18.90 -13.77
C PRO A 200 -17.87 -18.09 -14.41
N ALA A 201 -18.91 -18.78 -14.91
CA ALA A 201 -20.08 -18.09 -15.42
C ALA A 201 -20.80 -17.33 -14.28
N PHE A 202 -21.13 -16.07 -14.51
CA PHE A 202 -21.90 -15.25 -13.57
C PHE A 202 -22.67 -14.16 -14.32
N SER A 203 -23.74 -13.66 -13.71
CA SER A 203 -24.42 -12.45 -14.17
C SER A 203 -25.02 -11.76 -12.95
N VAL A 204 -24.64 -10.51 -12.70
CA VAL A 204 -25.07 -9.74 -11.51
C VAL A 204 -24.98 -8.24 -11.79
N GLY A 205 -26.05 -7.50 -11.52
CA GLY A 205 -26.07 -6.05 -11.73
C GLY A 205 -25.80 -5.62 -13.18
N GLY A 206 -26.08 -6.46 -14.17
CA GLY A 206 -25.74 -6.18 -15.58
C GLY A 206 -24.27 -6.38 -15.95
N LEU A 207 -23.44 -6.84 -15.01
CA LEU A 207 -22.11 -7.38 -15.29
C LEU A 207 -22.22 -8.90 -15.51
N ASP A 208 -21.48 -9.45 -16.46
CA ASP A 208 -21.38 -10.89 -16.70
C ASP A 208 -19.99 -11.30 -17.19
N ASP A 209 -19.74 -12.61 -17.28
CA ASP A 209 -18.43 -13.12 -17.70
C ASP A 209 -18.08 -12.72 -19.14
N ALA A 210 -19.06 -12.54 -20.03
CA ALA A 210 -18.83 -12.15 -21.41
C ALA A 210 -18.36 -10.69 -21.51
N GLY A 211 -19.05 -9.77 -20.83
CA GLY A 211 -18.68 -8.36 -20.77
C GLY A 211 -17.32 -8.14 -20.13
N CYS A 212 -16.97 -8.95 -19.13
CA CYS A 212 -15.66 -8.89 -18.49
C CYS A 212 -14.52 -9.53 -19.31
N ARG A 213 -14.80 -10.12 -20.48
CA ARG A 213 -13.75 -10.46 -21.46
C ARG A 213 -13.35 -9.27 -22.33
N GLU A 214 -14.23 -8.28 -22.47
CA GLU A 214 -14.00 -7.12 -23.33
C GLU A 214 -13.40 -5.92 -22.56
N ARG A 215 -13.48 -5.95 -21.23
CA ARG A 215 -12.92 -4.95 -20.32
C ARG A 215 -12.61 -5.56 -18.97
N ASP A 216 -11.68 -4.96 -18.25
CA ASP A 216 -11.40 -5.37 -16.87
C ASP A 216 -12.60 -5.06 -15.97
N CYS A 217 -12.81 -5.93 -14.99
CA CYS A 217 -13.96 -5.88 -14.10
C CYS A 217 -13.58 -6.06 -12.64
N VAL A 218 -14.39 -5.47 -11.76
CA VAL A 218 -14.30 -5.65 -10.30
C VAL A 218 -15.66 -5.98 -9.71
N LEU A 219 -15.74 -7.05 -8.93
CA LEU A 219 -16.88 -7.36 -8.09
C LEU A 219 -16.49 -7.14 -6.63
N VAL A 220 -17.21 -6.26 -5.95
CA VAL A 220 -17.02 -6.00 -4.52
C VAL A 220 -18.19 -6.54 -3.73
N PHE A 221 -17.91 -7.37 -2.74
CA PHE A 221 -18.89 -8.03 -1.88
C PHE A 221 -18.81 -7.44 -0.48
N LEU A 222 -19.94 -6.95 0.05
CA LEU A 222 -20.01 -6.45 1.44
C LEU A 222 -20.59 -7.53 2.35
N ASP A 223 -19.96 -7.80 3.49
CA ASP A 223 -20.49 -8.70 4.55
C ASP A 223 -21.60 -8.08 5.39
N ARG A 224 -21.77 -6.76 5.31
CA ARG A 224 -22.77 -6.02 6.08
C ARG A 224 -23.17 -4.75 5.36
N LYS A 225 -24.29 -4.17 5.81
CA LYS A 225 -24.64 -2.80 5.48
C LYS A 225 -23.55 -1.83 5.93
N VAL A 226 -23.11 -0.96 5.04
CA VAL A 226 -22.15 0.12 5.33
C VAL A 226 -22.82 1.46 5.12
N ALA A 227 -22.81 2.32 6.14
CA ALA A 227 -23.28 3.70 6.00
C ALA A 227 -22.14 4.65 5.59
N ARG A 228 -22.47 5.74 4.89
CA ARG A 228 -21.51 6.79 4.51
C ARG A 228 -20.74 7.35 5.71
N SER A 229 -21.44 7.53 6.82
CA SER A 229 -20.88 8.01 8.10
C SER A 229 -19.91 7.02 8.75
N GLU A 230 -19.74 5.82 8.18
CA GLU A 230 -18.77 4.83 8.60
C GLU A 230 -17.50 4.84 7.75
N ILE A 231 -17.45 5.61 6.65
CA ILE A 231 -16.35 5.61 5.70
C ILE A 231 -15.42 6.80 5.97
N PRO A 232 -14.17 6.57 6.44
CA PRO A 232 -13.22 7.66 6.65
C PRO A 232 -12.73 8.27 5.34
N GLY A 233 -12.43 9.58 5.37
CA GLY A 233 -11.84 10.29 4.23
C GLY A 233 -12.83 10.90 3.22
N LEU A 234 -14.13 10.82 3.47
CA LEU A 234 -15.15 11.50 2.66
C LEU A 234 -15.38 12.93 3.17
N GLU A 235 -15.39 13.91 2.27
CA GLU A 235 -15.49 15.34 2.61
C GLU A 235 -16.80 15.70 3.34
N ASP A 236 -17.93 15.24 2.82
CA ASP A 236 -19.24 15.47 3.41
C ASP A 236 -19.82 14.18 3.97
N GLY A 237 -20.23 14.16 5.24
CA GLY A 237 -20.98 13.04 5.84
C GLY A 237 -20.21 11.72 5.97
N GLY A 238 -18.88 11.75 5.82
CA GLY A 238 -17.99 10.64 6.12
C GLY A 238 -17.86 10.36 7.62
N PHE A 239 -17.10 9.34 7.95
CA PHE A 239 -16.73 9.05 9.34
C PHE A 239 -15.91 10.19 9.94
N GLU A 240 -16.41 10.76 11.04
CA GLU A 240 -15.72 11.74 11.84
C GLU A 240 -15.04 11.03 13.01
N GLY A 241 -13.71 10.92 12.96
CA GLY A 241 -12.90 10.36 14.03
C GLY A 241 -11.44 10.78 13.88
N ASP A 242 -10.66 10.54 14.93
CA ASP A 242 -9.22 10.73 14.86
C ASP A 242 -8.53 9.63 14.02
N MET A 243 -7.20 9.68 13.92
CA MET A 243 -6.44 8.73 13.12
C MET A 243 -6.58 7.29 13.64
N GLN A 244 -6.55 7.09 14.96
CA GLN A 244 -6.68 5.75 15.54
C GLN A 244 -8.08 5.20 15.29
N GLU A 245 -9.11 6.01 15.53
CA GLU A 245 -10.51 5.65 15.25
C GLU A 245 -10.72 5.34 13.75
N SER A 246 -10.06 6.10 12.87
CA SER A 246 -10.09 5.85 11.43
C SER A 246 -9.43 4.51 11.07
N PHE A 247 -8.30 4.15 11.69
CA PHE A 247 -7.66 2.85 11.50
C PHE A 247 -8.52 1.69 12.00
N GLU A 248 -9.15 1.84 13.16
CA GLU A 248 -10.11 0.85 13.69
C GLU A 248 -11.32 0.69 12.77
N GLN A 249 -11.76 1.79 12.15
CA GLN A 249 -12.88 1.80 11.25
C GLN A 249 -12.56 1.12 9.91
N ILE A 250 -11.40 1.39 9.31
CA ILE A 250 -10.94 0.69 8.09
C ILE A 250 -10.44 -0.73 8.36
N ALA A 251 -10.25 -1.15 9.61
CA ALA A 251 -10.02 -2.56 9.94
C ALA A 251 -11.29 -3.43 9.73
N LYS A 252 -12.46 -2.80 9.51
CA LYS A 252 -13.70 -3.49 9.14
C LYS A 252 -13.70 -3.75 7.61
N PRO A 253 -13.74 -5.01 7.16
CA PRO A 253 -13.57 -5.36 5.74
C PRO A 253 -14.45 -4.58 4.75
N SER A 254 -15.78 -4.58 4.94
CA SER A 254 -16.69 -3.85 4.05
C SER A 254 -16.50 -2.34 4.05
N VAL A 255 -16.08 -1.76 5.17
CA VAL A 255 -15.77 -0.32 5.25
C VAL A 255 -14.50 -0.01 4.47
N ARG A 256 -13.49 -0.87 4.56
CA ARG A 256 -12.25 -0.72 3.79
C ARG A 256 -12.52 -0.74 2.30
N LEU A 257 -13.33 -1.70 1.84
CA LEU A 257 -13.74 -1.80 0.44
C LEU A 257 -14.58 -0.60 0.00
N ALA A 258 -15.54 -0.15 0.81
CA ALA A 258 -16.30 1.06 0.51
C ALA A 258 -15.39 2.30 0.42
N ARG A 259 -14.42 2.45 1.33
CA ARG A 259 -13.42 3.53 1.30
C ARG A 259 -12.57 3.47 0.04
N LEU A 260 -12.07 2.29 -0.33
CA LEU A 260 -11.29 2.09 -1.56
C LEU A 260 -12.05 2.62 -2.77
N LEU A 261 -13.31 2.22 -2.93
CA LEU A 261 -14.12 2.60 -4.08
C LEU A 261 -14.55 4.07 -4.08
N THR A 262 -14.75 4.70 -2.92
CA THR A 262 -15.34 6.05 -2.82
C THR A 262 -14.31 7.15 -2.61
N ALA A 263 -13.20 6.85 -1.95
CA ALA A 263 -12.15 7.81 -1.58
C ALA A 263 -10.87 7.61 -2.38
N ASP A 264 -10.41 6.37 -2.56
CA ASP A 264 -9.06 6.09 -3.08
C ASP A 264 -9.04 5.99 -4.61
N TRP A 265 -9.97 5.28 -5.22
CA TRP A 265 -10.09 5.21 -6.68
C TRP A 265 -10.91 6.38 -7.17
N GLY A 266 -10.34 7.25 -8.00
CA GLY A 266 -11.06 8.43 -8.53
C GLY A 266 -12.20 8.06 -9.49
N PRO A 267 -13.20 8.95 -9.71
CA PRO A 267 -14.27 8.70 -10.68
C PRO A 267 -13.78 8.34 -12.08
N ASP A 268 -12.77 9.05 -12.59
CA ASP A 268 -12.21 8.83 -13.93
C ASP A 268 -11.54 7.47 -14.05
N GLU A 269 -10.87 7.01 -12.98
CA GLU A 269 -10.24 5.68 -12.94
C GLU A 269 -11.30 4.57 -12.92
N ARG A 270 -12.33 4.72 -12.10
CA ARG A 270 -13.44 3.73 -12.01
C ARG A 270 -14.25 3.65 -13.30
N ALA A 271 -14.37 4.75 -14.05
CA ALA A 271 -15.10 4.78 -15.32
C ALA A 271 -14.46 3.91 -16.42
N LYS A 272 -13.16 3.60 -16.30
CA LYS A 272 -12.43 2.70 -17.22
C LYS A 272 -12.77 1.22 -16.99
N ILE A 273 -13.37 0.89 -15.85
CA ILE A 273 -13.51 -0.48 -15.34
C ILE A 273 -15.01 -0.82 -15.22
N GLY A 274 -15.37 -2.05 -15.57
CA GLY A 274 -16.69 -2.56 -15.23
C GLY A 274 -16.76 -2.92 -13.76
N GLY A 275 -17.74 -2.44 -13.00
CA GLY A 275 -17.85 -2.91 -11.63
C GLY A 275 -19.24 -2.95 -11.07
N VAL A 276 -19.36 -3.68 -9.97
CA VAL A 276 -20.61 -3.93 -9.25
C VAL A 276 -20.31 -4.07 -7.76
N VAL A 277 -21.17 -3.49 -6.93
CA VAL A 277 -21.13 -3.64 -5.48
C VAL A 277 -22.30 -4.53 -5.06
N ILE A 278 -22.02 -5.66 -4.43
CA ILE A 278 -23.00 -6.66 -4.00
C ILE A 278 -23.11 -6.61 -2.47
N GLY A 279 -24.19 -6.02 -1.98
CA GLY A 279 -24.36 -5.73 -0.56
C GLY A 279 -25.37 -4.62 -0.30
N GLU A 280 -25.30 -4.04 0.89
CA GLU A 280 -26.14 -2.92 1.29
C GLU A 280 -25.29 -1.69 1.61
N ALA A 281 -25.70 -0.53 1.10
CA ALA A 281 -25.09 0.76 1.36
C ALA A 281 -26.14 1.77 1.87
N ASP A 282 -25.71 2.74 2.67
CA ASP A 282 -26.55 3.84 3.13
C ASP A 282 -25.88 5.18 2.89
N GLY A 283 -26.47 6.01 2.03
CA GLY A 283 -25.96 7.36 1.75
C GLY A 283 -24.65 7.41 0.97
N TRP A 284 -24.20 6.32 0.35
CA TRP A 284 -23.07 6.34 -0.57
C TRP A 284 -23.35 5.45 -1.79
N GLU A 285 -22.73 5.81 -2.91
CA GLU A 285 -22.82 5.09 -4.18
C GLU A 285 -21.49 5.25 -4.92
N VAL A 286 -21.29 4.40 -5.93
CA VAL A 286 -20.16 4.46 -6.84
C VAL A 286 -20.73 4.77 -8.22
N GLU A 287 -20.44 5.95 -8.74
CA GLU A 287 -20.96 6.37 -10.04
C GLU A 287 -20.63 5.35 -11.13
N GLY A 288 -21.64 4.97 -11.92
CA GLY A 288 -21.52 3.99 -12.99
C GLY A 288 -21.51 2.52 -12.56
N TRP A 289 -21.46 2.23 -11.25
CA TRP A 289 -21.45 0.86 -10.72
C TRP A 289 -22.76 0.57 -9.99
N PRO A 290 -23.51 -0.48 -10.37
CA PRO A 290 -24.74 -0.82 -9.67
C PRO A 290 -24.45 -1.34 -8.25
N LEU A 291 -25.26 -0.89 -7.31
CA LEU A 291 -25.41 -1.50 -5.99
C LEU A 291 -26.52 -2.56 -6.07
N VAL A 292 -26.14 -3.81 -5.90
CA VAL A 292 -27.02 -4.97 -5.98
C VAL A 292 -27.27 -5.50 -4.57
N ALA A 293 -28.53 -5.54 -4.16
CA ALA A 293 -28.92 -6.07 -2.86
C ALA A 293 -28.54 -7.56 -2.72
N PRO A 294 -28.24 -8.06 -1.50
CA PRO A 294 -27.84 -9.45 -1.30
C PRO A 294 -28.85 -10.51 -1.79
N ASP A 295 -30.13 -10.17 -1.83
CA ASP A 295 -31.24 -11.02 -2.24
C ASP A 295 -31.68 -10.80 -3.71
N ALA A 296 -31.00 -9.92 -4.44
CA ALA A 296 -31.25 -9.69 -5.85
C ALA A 296 -30.75 -10.86 -6.71
N GLU A 297 -31.33 -10.98 -7.91
CA GLU A 297 -30.98 -12.02 -8.89
C GLU A 297 -29.48 -12.01 -9.20
N GLY A 298 -28.85 -13.19 -9.14
CA GLY A 298 -27.43 -13.37 -9.45
C GLY A 298 -26.47 -13.02 -8.31
N ALA A 299 -26.91 -12.36 -7.23
CA ALA A 299 -26.04 -11.96 -6.13
C ALA A 299 -25.48 -13.16 -5.35
N ALA A 300 -26.35 -14.13 -5.03
CA ALA A 300 -25.96 -15.34 -4.31
C ALA A 300 -25.11 -16.27 -5.21
N GLU A 301 -25.46 -16.38 -6.49
CA GLU A 301 -24.73 -17.15 -7.49
C GLU A 301 -23.33 -16.58 -7.71
N ALA A 302 -23.18 -15.25 -7.82
CA ALA A 302 -21.87 -14.62 -7.95
C ALA A 302 -20.99 -14.87 -6.72
N ARG A 303 -21.54 -14.73 -5.50
CA ARG A 303 -20.81 -15.07 -4.26
C ARG A 303 -20.33 -16.52 -4.24
N ALA A 304 -21.20 -17.44 -4.66
CA ALA A 304 -20.88 -18.87 -4.71
C ALA A 304 -19.84 -19.17 -5.80
N ALA A 305 -19.98 -18.59 -6.99
CA ALA A 305 -19.09 -18.80 -8.13
C ALA A 305 -17.64 -18.40 -7.82
N PHE A 306 -17.45 -17.32 -7.08
CA PHE A 306 -16.14 -16.83 -6.66
C PHE A 306 -15.73 -17.28 -5.24
N GLU A 307 -16.48 -18.20 -4.63
CA GLU A 307 -16.21 -18.78 -3.31
C GLU A 307 -16.03 -17.73 -2.18
N VAL A 308 -16.68 -16.57 -2.29
CA VAL A 308 -16.53 -15.46 -1.33
C VAL A 308 -17.17 -15.78 0.02
N GLY A 309 -18.26 -16.55 0.03
CA GLY A 309 -19.00 -16.87 1.24
C GLY A 309 -19.74 -15.67 1.83
N GLU A 310 -19.87 -15.65 3.16
CA GLU A 310 -20.53 -14.58 3.93
C GLU A 310 -19.59 -13.40 4.26
N GLU A 311 -18.31 -13.52 3.96
CA GLU A 311 -17.32 -12.47 4.21
C GLU A 311 -17.42 -11.34 3.19
N ALA A 312 -16.77 -10.22 3.50
CA ALA A 312 -16.50 -9.20 2.51
C ALA A 312 -15.46 -9.74 1.53
N GLY A 313 -15.44 -9.24 0.30
CA GLY A 313 -14.49 -9.73 -0.69
C GLY A 313 -14.35 -8.83 -1.89
N MET A 314 -13.27 -9.03 -2.63
CA MET A 314 -13.00 -8.34 -3.88
C MET A 314 -12.49 -9.35 -4.91
N VAL A 315 -13.12 -9.33 -6.08
CA VAL A 315 -12.71 -10.13 -7.23
C VAL A 315 -12.34 -9.17 -8.35
N VAL A 316 -11.14 -9.34 -8.88
CA VAL A 316 -10.63 -8.61 -10.05
C VAL A 316 -10.57 -9.58 -11.22
N LEU A 317 -11.29 -9.25 -12.28
CA LEU A 317 -11.23 -9.95 -13.55
C LEU A 317 -10.46 -9.08 -14.55
N ALA A 318 -9.35 -9.58 -15.06
CA ALA A 318 -8.54 -8.87 -16.05
C ALA A 318 -8.07 -9.85 -17.14
N ASP A 319 -7.24 -9.39 -18.07
CA ASP A 319 -6.60 -10.23 -19.09
C ASP A 319 -7.59 -11.08 -19.90
N GLY A 320 -8.67 -10.43 -20.35
CA GLY A 320 -9.74 -11.10 -21.10
C GLY A 320 -10.65 -11.96 -20.21
N GLY A 321 -11.02 -11.46 -19.04
CA GLY A 321 -12.01 -12.06 -18.15
C GLY A 321 -11.50 -13.23 -17.33
N ARG A 322 -10.21 -13.25 -16.99
CA ARG A 322 -9.59 -14.21 -16.08
C ARG A 322 -9.59 -13.68 -14.66
N VAL A 323 -9.65 -14.58 -13.69
CA VAL A 323 -9.58 -14.22 -12.28
C VAL A 323 -8.13 -13.87 -11.92
N SER A 324 -7.80 -12.58 -11.94
CA SER A 324 -6.45 -12.10 -11.61
C SER A 324 -6.28 -11.88 -10.10
N MET A 325 -7.38 -11.63 -9.38
CA MET A 325 -7.39 -11.59 -7.91
C MET A 325 -8.75 -12.00 -7.37
N ALA A 326 -8.77 -12.79 -6.29
CA ALA A 326 -9.98 -13.10 -5.52
C ALA A 326 -9.62 -13.18 -4.04
N GLU A 327 -10.07 -12.19 -3.27
CA GLU A 327 -9.71 -12.04 -1.86
C GLU A 327 -10.96 -11.90 -0.99
N ARG A 328 -10.85 -12.36 0.26
CA ARG A 328 -11.95 -12.43 1.24
C ARG A 328 -11.50 -11.86 2.58
N GLY A 329 -12.45 -11.39 3.37
CA GLY A 329 -12.22 -10.80 4.67
C GLY A 329 -11.42 -9.49 4.58
N LEU A 330 -10.50 -9.29 5.51
CA LEU A 330 -9.66 -8.10 5.55
C LEU A 330 -8.54 -8.19 4.51
N ILE A 331 -8.69 -7.42 3.43
CA ILE A 331 -7.69 -7.34 2.36
C ILE A 331 -6.61 -6.33 2.78
N PRO A 332 -5.33 -6.74 2.86
CA PRO A 332 -4.25 -5.85 3.26
C PRO A 332 -3.94 -4.83 2.17
N PHE A 333 -3.42 -3.65 2.55
CA PHE A 333 -3.19 -2.56 1.60
C PHE A 333 -2.29 -2.94 0.41
N TRP A 334 -1.25 -3.76 0.61
CA TRP A 334 -0.40 -4.20 -0.50
C TRP A 334 -1.18 -4.95 -1.60
N LYS A 335 -2.21 -5.72 -1.23
CA LYS A 335 -3.09 -6.39 -2.21
C LYS A 335 -4.06 -5.43 -2.88
N MET A 336 -4.48 -4.37 -2.18
CA MET A 336 -5.29 -3.31 -2.80
C MET A 336 -4.48 -2.52 -3.84
N MET A 337 -3.20 -2.27 -3.55
CA MET A 337 -2.28 -1.66 -4.52
C MET A 337 -2.02 -2.60 -5.71
N LEU A 338 -1.90 -3.91 -5.48
CA LEU A 338 -1.82 -4.90 -6.55
C LEU A 338 -3.08 -4.91 -7.42
N ALA A 339 -4.28 -4.82 -6.81
CA ALA A 339 -5.52 -4.72 -7.56
C ALA A 339 -5.56 -3.46 -8.43
N ALA A 340 -5.12 -2.32 -7.90
CA ALA A 340 -5.02 -1.08 -8.66
C ALA A 340 -4.03 -1.21 -9.84
N ASP A 341 -2.87 -1.83 -9.62
CA ASP A 341 -1.88 -2.11 -10.67
C ASP A 341 -2.45 -3.00 -11.79
N ILE A 342 -3.10 -4.13 -11.42
CA ILE A 342 -3.75 -5.04 -12.37
C ILE A 342 -4.78 -4.31 -13.23
N LEU A 343 -5.52 -3.37 -12.63
CA LEU A 343 -6.60 -2.61 -13.29
C LEU A 343 -6.13 -1.35 -14.01
N GLY A 344 -4.83 -1.01 -13.93
CA GLY A 344 -4.31 0.26 -14.44
C GLY A 344 -4.92 1.51 -13.77
N VAL A 345 -5.33 1.38 -12.50
CA VAL A 345 -5.86 2.48 -11.68
C VAL A 345 -4.73 3.17 -10.96
N GLU A 346 -4.71 4.49 -11.03
CA GLU A 346 -3.88 5.34 -10.16
C GLU A 346 -4.69 5.76 -8.92
N PRO A 347 -4.40 5.22 -7.72
CA PRO A 347 -5.05 5.68 -6.49
C PRO A 347 -4.69 7.14 -6.22
N LYS A 348 -5.61 7.90 -5.63
CA LYS A 348 -5.34 9.28 -5.24
C LYS A 348 -4.11 9.35 -4.32
N GLU A 349 -3.22 10.30 -4.61
CA GLU A 349 -2.10 10.59 -3.73
C GLU A 349 -2.58 11.29 -2.46
N TYR A 350 -2.04 10.87 -1.31
CA TYR A 350 -2.30 11.51 -0.03
C TYR A 350 -1.62 12.89 0.01
N GLY A 351 -2.29 13.93 -0.51
CA GLY A 351 -1.76 15.30 -0.49
C GLY A 351 -2.42 16.28 -1.45
N GLU A 352 -3.04 15.80 -2.53
CA GLU A 352 -3.60 16.68 -3.57
C GLU A 352 -4.87 17.45 -3.14
N GLY A 353 -5.42 17.15 -1.96
CA GLY A 353 -6.59 17.83 -1.40
C GLY A 353 -6.32 19.19 -0.73
N LYS A 354 -5.07 19.68 -0.66
CA LYS A 354 -4.77 21.01 -0.11
C LYS A 354 -3.93 21.86 -1.07
N GLY A 355 -4.63 22.63 -1.91
CA GLY A 355 -4.15 23.93 -2.35
C GLY A 355 -3.43 23.99 -3.70
N LYS A 356 -4.13 23.66 -4.79
CA LYS A 356 -4.04 24.48 -6.01
C LYS A 356 -5.21 25.47 -6.01
N GLY A 357 -5.20 26.37 -5.03
CA GLY A 357 -6.08 27.52 -4.99
C GLY A 357 -5.26 28.76 -5.33
N GLU A 358 -5.43 29.25 -6.54
CA GLU A 358 -5.35 30.67 -6.92
C GLU A 358 -4.19 31.48 -6.33
N ASP A 359 -3.07 31.52 -7.05
CA ASP A 359 -2.18 32.70 -7.10
C ASP A 359 -1.69 32.86 -8.56
N GLU A 360 -2.65 33.02 -9.48
CA GLU A 360 -2.43 33.77 -10.72
C GLU A 360 -3.47 34.90 -10.73
N GLY A 361 -3.06 36.05 -10.20
CA GLY A 361 -3.77 37.32 -10.30
C GLY A 361 -2.78 38.40 -10.72
N ASP A 362 -3.09 39.02 -11.86
CA ASP A 362 -2.42 40.15 -12.52
C ASP A 362 -1.91 41.27 -11.60
#